data_AF-A0A3C1RFX8-F1
#
_entry.id   AF-A0A3C1RFX8-F1
#
_cell.length_a   1.000
_cell.length_b   1.000
_cell.length_c   1.000
_cell.angle_alpha   90.00
_cell.angle_beta   90.00
_cell.angle_gamma   90.00
#
_symmetry.space_group_name_H-M   'P 1'
#
loop_
_entity.id
_entity.type
_entity.pdbx_description
1 polymer ?
#
loop_
_entity_poly.entity_id
_entity_poly.type
_entity_poly.pdbx_seq_one_letter_code
_entity_poly.pdbx_strand_id
1 'polypeptide(L)'
;MGTRNLTVVVHNQEVKVAQYGQCDGFPNSLGLKLLKFFNNTENTENLKEILPKVRLWNEQDQKQQDEFLESIGCTNGILNSMQKDKFKEKYPFRYRERYGRLREGQILEVLLEFAHLNELATTDAYDFASDSLFCEWAYVIDYDKNTFEVYKGLNTSGISEEDRFFPLYDGENDYYPVKIIASFPLDNLPDENEFLLDCQS
;
A
#
# COMPACT_ATOMS: atom_id res chain seq x y z
N MET A 1 -18.80 -9.39 0.69
CA MET A 1 -17.71 -9.47 -0.30
C MET A 1 -17.21 -8.04 -0.47
N GLY A 2 -15.94 -7.79 -0.17
CA GLY A 2 -15.29 -6.50 -0.43
C GLY A 2 -14.33 -6.66 -1.60
N THR A 3 -14.09 -5.57 -2.32
CA THR A 3 -13.13 -5.54 -3.44
C THR A 3 -11.73 -5.34 -2.89
N ARG A 4 -10.92 -6.40 -2.93
CA ARG A 4 -9.56 -6.39 -2.38
C ARG A 4 -8.61 -5.66 -3.30
N ASN A 5 -7.62 -5.01 -2.70
CA ASN A 5 -6.70 -4.17 -3.44
C ASN A 5 -5.32 -4.06 -2.80
N LEU A 6 -4.40 -3.47 -3.55
CA LEU A 6 -3.04 -3.13 -3.12
C LEU A 6 -2.76 -1.65 -3.43
N THR A 7 -2.20 -0.92 -2.47
CA THR A 7 -1.64 0.42 -2.70
C THR A 7 -0.14 0.37 -2.53
N VAL A 8 0.60 0.73 -3.58
CA VAL A 8 2.06 0.72 -3.63
C VAL A 8 2.60 2.13 -3.80
N VAL A 9 3.65 2.48 -3.07
CA VAL A 9 4.42 3.70 -3.30
C VAL A 9 5.88 3.34 -3.54
N VAL A 10 6.45 3.82 -4.64
CA VAL A 10 7.84 3.60 -5.06
C VAL A 10 8.60 4.92 -5.06
N HIS A 11 9.80 4.91 -4.50
CA HIS A 11 10.70 6.06 -4.49
C HIS A 11 12.15 5.62 -4.30
N ASN A 12 13.07 6.21 -5.07
CA ASN A 12 14.48 5.84 -5.13
C ASN A 12 14.71 4.36 -5.50
N GLN A 13 13.91 3.85 -6.44
CA GLN A 13 13.94 2.45 -6.92
C GLN A 13 13.56 1.41 -5.85
N GLU A 14 12.99 1.84 -4.74
CA GLU A 14 12.56 0.98 -3.64
C GLU A 14 11.05 1.08 -3.43
N VAL A 15 10.42 -0.06 -3.11
CA VAL A 15 9.05 -0.07 -2.60
C VAL A 15 9.06 0.46 -1.17
N LYS A 16 8.35 1.56 -0.93
CA LYS A 16 8.24 2.21 0.37
C LYS A 16 6.98 1.82 1.12
N VAL A 17 5.90 1.58 0.38
CA VAL A 17 4.60 1.18 0.90
C VAL A 17 4.07 0.06 0.02
N ALA A 18 3.54 -1.00 0.62
CA ALA A 18 2.79 -2.05 -0.06
C ALA A 18 1.60 -2.47 0.83
N GLN A 19 0.57 -1.64 0.84
CA GLN A 19 -0.56 -1.77 1.76
C GLN A 19 -1.69 -2.61 1.14
N TYR A 20 -2.02 -3.72 1.80
CA TYR A 20 -3.23 -4.49 1.52
C TYR A 20 -4.50 -3.74 1.93
N GLY A 21 -5.51 -3.77 1.07
CA GLY A 21 -6.88 -3.32 1.32
C GLY A 21 -7.90 -4.46 1.16
N GLN A 22 -8.86 -4.54 2.08
CA GLN A 22 -9.86 -5.60 2.14
C GLN A 22 -11.15 -5.26 1.37
N CYS A 23 -11.48 -3.98 1.24
CA CYS A 23 -12.71 -3.51 0.60
C CYS A 23 -12.50 -2.28 -0.30
N ASP A 24 -13.55 -1.86 -1.00
CA ASP A 24 -13.64 -0.62 -1.77
C ASP A 24 -12.46 -0.34 -2.73
N GLY A 25 -11.85 -1.38 -3.30
CA GLY A 25 -10.70 -1.28 -4.20
C GLY A 25 -10.96 -0.71 -5.61
N PHE A 26 -12.22 -0.48 -6.01
CA PHE A 26 -12.54 -0.01 -7.36
C PHE A 26 -12.00 1.39 -7.68
N PRO A 27 -11.82 1.73 -8.98
CA PRO A 27 -11.42 3.07 -9.40
C PRO A 27 -12.37 4.16 -8.88
N ASN A 28 -13.68 3.92 -8.90
CA ASN A 28 -14.70 4.86 -8.39
C ASN A 28 -14.76 4.98 -6.86
N SER A 29 -13.95 4.23 -6.13
CA SER A 29 -13.83 4.30 -4.68
C SER A 29 -12.42 4.61 -4.23
N LEU A 30 -11.51 3.63 -4.18
CA LEU A 30 -10.13 3.86 -3.77
C LEU A 30 -9.37 4.70 -4.79
N GLY A 31 -9.55 4.43 -6.08
CA GLY A 31 -8.88 5.19 -7.15
C GLY A 31 -9.14 6.69 -7.05
N LEU A 32 -10.42 7.10 -6.92
CA LEU A 32 -10.78 8.51 -6.75
C LEU A 32 -10.26 9.12 -5.42
N LYS A 33 -10.16 8.33 -4.34
CA LYS A 33 -9.56 8.82 -3.09
C LYS A 33 -8.07 9.11 -3.28
N LEU A 34 -7.34 8.21 -3.92
CA LEU A 34 -5.93 8.41 -4.24
C LEU A 34 -5.74 9.57 -5.23
N LEU A 35 -6.54 9.64 -6.29
CA LEU A 35 -6.54 10.77 -7.23
C LEU A 35 -6.72 12.11 -6.51
N LYS A 36 -7.68 12.20 -5.57
CA LYS A 36 -7.90 13.40 -4.73
C LYS A 36 -6.73 13.69 -3.80
N PHE A 37 -6.11 12.64 -3.24
CA PHE A 37 -4.93 12.78 -2.39
C PHE A 37 -3.78 13.43 -3.16
N PHE A 38 -3.47 12.94 -4.36
CA PHE A 38 -2.34 13.40 -5.16
C PHE A 38 -2.59 14.68 -5.97
N ASN A 39 -3.86 15.01 -6.26
CA ASN A 39 -4.24 16.32 -6.79
C ASN A 39 -4.00 17.47 -5.80
N ASN A 40 -3.82 17.18 -4.50
CA ASN A 40 -3.34 18.16 -3.54
C ASN A 40 -1.81 18.19 -3.54
N THR A 41 -1.22 19.27 -4.07
CA THR A 41 0.23 19.45 -4.16
C THR A 41 0.93 19.33 -2.81
N GLU A 42 0.34 19.84 -1.73
CA GLU A 42 0.91 19.75 -0.38
C GLU A 42 1.03 18.29 0.08
N ASN A 43 0.03 17.45 -0.19
CA ASN A 43 0.10 16.02 0.15
C ASN A 43 1.20 15.33 -0.64
N THR A 44 1.30 15.60 -1.94
CA THR A 44 2.30 14.98 -2.82
C THR A 44 3.72 15.35 -2.44
N GLU A 45 3.96 16.63 -2.10
CA GLU A 45 5.25 17.14 -1.63
C GLU A 45 5.60 16.60 -0.24
N ASN A 46 4.70 16.71 0.73
CA ASN A 46 4.91 16.21 2.08
C ASN A 46 5.15 14.69 2.08
N LEU A 47 4.43 13.95 1.24
CA LEU A 47 4.66 12.51 1.11
C LEU A 47 6.07 12.25 0.57
N LYS A 48 6.48 12.95 -0.50
CA LYS A 48 7.83 12.83 -1.07
C LYS A 48 8.94 13.11 -0.05
N GLU A 49 8.76 14.11 0.82
CA GLU A 49 9.72 14.44 1.88
C GLU A 49 9.84 13.36 2.95
N ILE A 50 8.77 12.60 3.24
CA ILE A 50 8.81 11.54 4.24
C ILE A 50 9.28 10.20 3.69
N LEU A 51 9.14 9.92 2.38
CA LEU A 51 9.52 8.63 1.80
C LEU A 51 10.96 8.16 2.07
N PRO A 52 11.98 9.04 2.22
CA PRO A 52 13.33 8.61 2.62
C PRO A 52 13.42 7.88 3.97
N LYS A 53 12.50 8.14 4.90
CA LYS A 53 12.44 7.45 6.21
C LYS A 53 11.41 6.32 6.27
N VAL A 54 10.67 6.10 5.17
CA VAL A 54 9.72 5.00 5.08
C VAL A 54 10.45 3.78 4.52
N ARG A 55 10.18 2.61 5.09
CA ARG A 55 10.63 1.32 4.56
C ARG A 55 9.60 0.23 4.83
N LEU A 56 9.75 -0.90 4.15
CA LEU A 56 8.95 -2.09 4.43
C LEU A 56 9.42 -2.76 5.73
N TRP A 57 8.45 -3.35 6.42
CA TRP A 57 8.65 -4.17 7.61
C TRP A 57 9.41 -5.45 7.24
N ASN A 58 10.42 -5.80 8.03
CA ASN A 58 11.28 -6.95 7.76
C ASN A 58 11.33 -7.94 8.94
N GLU A 59 12.09 -9.02 8.79
CA GLU A 59 12.25 -10.07 9.79
C GLU A 59 12.83 -9.55 11.12
N GLN A 60 13.72 -8.55 11.07
CA GLN A 60 14.30 -7.95 12.27
C GLN A 60 13.24 -7.18 13.07
N ASP A 61 12.38 -6.41 12.40
CA ASP A 61 11.27 -5.73 13.06
C ASP A 61 10.31 -6.73 13.71
N GLN A 62 10.01 -7.81 13.00
CA GLN A 62 9.17 -8.90 13.51
C GLN A 62 9.77 -9.49 14.79
N LYS A 63 11.06 -9.82 14.78
CA LYS A 63 11.77 -10.33 15.96
C LYS A 63 11.74 -9.35 17.13
N GLN A 64 12.02 -8.07 16.89
CA GLN A 64 11.99 -7.03 17.93
C GLN A 64 10.59 -6.81 18.52
N GLN A 65 9.56 -6.94 17.68
CA GLN A 65 8.18 -6.89 18.14
C GLN A 65 7.86 -8.10 19.01
N ASP A 66 8.24 -9.30 18.59
CA ASP A 66 7.95 -10.54 19.33
C ASP A 66 8.66 -10.56 20.69
N GLU A 67 9.94 -10.20 20.76
CA GLU A 67 10.68 -10.04 22.02
C GLU A 67 10.01 -9.01 22.95
N PHE A 68 9.50 -7.90 22.38
CA PHE A 68 8.77 -6.91 23.16
C PHE A 68 7.43 -7.45 23.67
N LEU A 69 6.68 -8.16 22.82
CA LEU A 69 5.41 -8.77 23.18
C LEU A 69 5.58 -9.79 24.32
N GLU A 70 6.64 -10.61 24.26
CA GLU A 70 7.04 -11.51 25.35
C GLU A 70 7.36 -10.74 26.62
N SER A 71 8.13 -9.65 26.52
CA SER A 71 8.52 -8.83 27.69
C SER A 71 7.33 -8.20 28.44
N ILE A 72 6.21 -7.98 27.76
CA ILE A 72 4.96 -7.47 28.35
C ILE A 72 3.96 -8.59 28.68
N GLY A 73 4.37 -9.86 28.57
CA GLY A 73 3.58 -11.04 28.92
C GLY A 73 2.46 -11.37 27.92
N CYS A 74 2.61 -11.02 26.65
CA CYS A 74 1.66 -11.41 25.60
C CYS A 74 2.02 -12.79 25.06
N THR A 75 1.37 -13.85 25.57
CA THR A 75 1.68 -15.24 25.18
C THR A 75 0.75 -15.83 24.12
N ASN A 76 -0.41 -15.20 23.89
CA ASN A 76 -1.46 -15.73 23.00
C ASN A 76 -1.68 -14.86 21.74
N GLY A 77 -0.80 -13.89 21.49
CA GLY A 77 -0.91 -12.94 20.37
C GLY A 77 -2.05 -11.90 20.49
N ILE A 78 -2.91 -12.02 21.50
CA ILE A 78 -3.99 -11.08 21.79
C ILE A 78 -3.59 -10.16 22.94
N LEU A 79 -3.46 -8.86 22.64
CA LEU A 79 -3.13 -7.83 23.62
C LEU A 79 -4.35 -7.47 24.48
N ASN A 80 -4.18 -7.49 25.80
CA ASN A 80 -5.12 -6.84 26.73
C ASN A 80 -4.96 -5.31 26.71
N SER A 81 -5.83 -4.58 27.44
CA SER A 81 -5.83 -3.10 27.42
C SER A 81 -4.47 -2.50 27.82
N MET A 82 -3.88 -2.98 28.92
CA MET A 82 -2.60 -2.45 29.41
C MET A 82 -1.44 -2.75 28.46
N GLN A 83 -1.47 -3.91 27.81
CA GLN A 83 -0.48 -4.28 26.80
C GLN A 83 -0.64 -3.45 25.52
N LYS A 84 -1.87 -3.11 25.13
CA LYS A 84 -2.13 -2.19 24.01
C LYS A 84 -1.56 -0.79 24.27
N ASP A 85 -1.67 -0.28 25.49
CA ASP A 85 -1.11 1.02 25.85
C ASP A 85 0.41 1.02 25.74
N LYS A 86 1.08 -0.02 26.28
CA LYS A 86 2.54 -0.19 26.13
C LYS A 86 2.96 -0.36 24.67
N PHE A 87 2.18 -1.11 23.88
CA PHE A 87 2.45 -1.28 22.45
C PHE A 87 2.29 0.04 21.68
N LYS A 88 1.27 0.83 22.00
CA LYS A 88 1.06 2.16 21.42
C LYS A 88 2.20 3.11 21.75
N GLU A 89 2.71 3.09 22.98
CA GLU A 89 3.84 3.93 23.40
C GLU A 89 5.12 3.58 22.62
N LYS A 90 5.42 2.28 22.47
CA LYS A 90 6.64 1.82 21.79
C LYS A 90 6.54 1.90 20.26
N TYR A 91 5.39 1.53 19.69
CA TYR A 91 5.16 1.44 18.25
C TYR A 91 3.91 2.23 17.83
N PRO A 92 3.91 3.56 17.98
CA PRO A 92 2.70 4.36 17.78
C PRO A 92 2.17 4.31 16.35
N PHE A 93 3.05 4.33 15.33
CA PHE A 93 2.67 4.16 13.94
C PHE A 93 2.02 2.79 13.68
N ARG A 94 2.68 1.71 14.09
CA ARG A 94 2.17 0.35 13.89
C ARG A 94 0.88 0.08 14.68
N TYR A 95 0.73 0.69 15.84
CA TYR A 95 -0.52 0.66 16.58
C TYR A 95 -1.64 1.35 15.79
N ARG A 96 -1.36 2.52 15.20
CA ARG A 96 -2.33 3.25 14.35
C ARG A 96 -2.71 2.43 13.12
N GLU A 97 -1.75 1.84 12.44
CA GLU A 97 -1.92 0.97 11.28
C GLU A 97 -2.83 -0.23 11.62
N ARG A 98 -2.51 -0.96 12.70
CA ARG A 98 -3.19 -2.22 13.04
C ARG A 98 -4.52 -2.07 13.77
N TYR A 99 -4.60 -1.12 14.70
CA TYR A 99 -5.74 -1.00 15.62
C TYR A 99 -6.57 0.27 15.39
N GLY A 100 -6.09 1.20 14.58
CA GLY A 100 -6.71 2.49 14.36
C GLY A 100 -7.93 2.49 13.43
N ARG A 101 -8.37 1.32 12.94
CA ARG A 101 -9.49 1.17 12.00
C ARG A 101 -9.36 2.10 10.80
N LEU A 102 -8.24 1.96 10.09
CA LEU A 102 -7.99 2.73 8.87
C LEU A 102 -9.09 2.45 7.85
N ARG A 103 -9.59 3.51 7.21
CA ARG A 103 -10.41 3.38 6.01
C ARG A 103 -9.49 3.17 4.82
N GLU A 104 -10.02 2.58 3.76
CA GLU A 104 -9.23 2.30 2.57
C GLU A 104 -8.67 3.56 1.94
N GLY A 105 -7.37 3.52 1.63
CA GLY A 105 -6.56 4.64 1.17
C GLY A 105 -5.90 5.46 2.28
N GLN A 106 -6.28 5.30 3.55
CA GLN A 106 -5.83 6.19 4.63
C GLN A 106 -4.38 6.01 5.08
N ILE A 107 -3.67 5.00 4.58
CA ILE A 107 -2.29 4.75 4.99
C ILE A 107 -1.38 5.94 4.65
N LEU A 108 -1.66 6.66 3.55
CA LEU A 108 -0.85 7.81 3.12
C LEU A 108 -1.02 8.99 4.08
N GLU A 109 -2.24 9.30 4.51
CA GLU A 109 -2.50 10.32 5.52
C GLU A 109 -1.89 9.94 6.88
N VAL A 110 -1.92 8.64 7.24
CA VAL A 110 -1.29 8.16 8.47
C VAL A 110 0.22 8.31 8.42
N LEU A 111 0.86 8.08 7.28
CA LEU A 111 2.29 8.35 7.13
C LEU A 111 2.61 9.83 7.39
N LEU A 112 1.77 10.75 6.88
CA LEU A 112 1.91 12.20 7.15
C LEU A 112 1.69 12.54 8.63
N GLU A 113 0.72 11.91 9.31
CA GLU A 113 0.46 12.07 10.76
C GLU A 113 1.71 11.74 11.60
N PHE A 114 2.49 10.74 11.17
CA PHE A 114 3.69 10.26 11.86
C PHE A 114 5.00 10.79 11.24
N ALA A 115 4.94 11.88 10.47
CA ALA A 115 6.11 12.51 9.87
C ALA A 115 7.17 12.99 10.90
N HIS A 116 6.80 13.14 12.17
CA HIS A 116 7.74 13.51 13.23
C HIS A 116 8.66 12.36 13.70
N LEU A 117 8.38 11.12 13.30
CA LEU A 117 9.22 9.96 13.63
C LEU A 117 10.44 9.88 12.69
N ASN A 118 11.55 9.34 13.20
CA ASN A 118 12.79 9.18 12.43
C ASN A 118 12.72 8.06 11.39
N GLU A 119 11.86 7.06 11.61
CA GLU A 119 11.68 5.91 10.74
C GLU A 119 10.24 5.42 10.82
N LEU A 120 9.69 4.98 9.68
CA LEU A 120 8.35 4.42 9.54
C LEU A 120 8.42 3.09 8.79
N ALA A 121 8.16 1.99 9.50
CA ALA A 121 8.11 0.65 8.91
C ALA A 121 6.65 0.28 8.59
N THR A 122 6.33 0.13 7.30
CA THR A 122 4.99 -0.20 6.80
C THR A 122 4.85 -1.69 6.52
N THR A 123 3.63 -2.22 6.58
CA THR A 123 3.37 -3.62 6.20
C THR A 123 3.80 -3.87 4.76
N ASP A 124 4.40 -5.04 4.52
CA ASP A 124 4.74 -5.51 3.17
C ASP A 124 3.68 -6.50 2.69
N ALA A 125 2.88 -6.09 1.72
CA ALA A 125 1.96 -6.94 0.98
C ALA A 125 2.23 -6.90 -0.52
N TYR A 126 3.48 -6.60 -0.94
CA TYR A 126 3.80 -6.40 -2.36
C TYR A 126 3.49 -7.65 -3.20
N ASP A 127 3.79 -8.83 -2.66
CA ASP A 127 3.54 -10.12 -3.30
C ASP A 127 2.05 -10.39 -3.58
N PHE A 128 1.12 -9.67 -2.93
CA PHE A 128 -0.31 -9.81 -3.22
C PHE A 128 -0.66 -9.49 -4.68
N ALA A 129 0.16 -8.71 -5.37
CA ALA A 129 0.01 -8.42 -6.79
C ALA A 129 0.10 -9.66 -7.70
N SER A 130 0.73 -10.77 -7.25
CA SER A 130 0.82 -12.02 -8.01
C SER A 130 -0.50 -12.79 -8.03
N ASP A 131 -1.26 -12.74 -6.94
CA ASP A 131 -2.53 -13.42 -6.78
C ASP A 131 -3.67 -12.59 -7.36
N SER A 132 -3.68 -12.41 -8.68
CA SER A 132 -4.65 -11.51 -9.33
C SER A 132 -6.09 -12.02 -9.32
N LEU A 133 -6.31 -13.30 -8.96
CA LEU A 133 -7.64 -13.81 -8.62
C LEU A 133 -8.23 -13.10 -7.39
N PHE A 134 -7.37 -12.73 -6.44
CA PHE A 134 -7.77 -12.06 -5.21
C PHE A 134 -7.39 -10.59 -5.16
N CYS A 135 -6.28 -10.18 -5.76
CA CYS A 135 -5.90 -8.79 -5.95
C CYS A 135 -6.64 -8.21 -7.15
N GLU A 136 -7.88 -7.80 -6.92
CA GLU A 136 -8.77 -7.31 -7.96
C GLU A 136 -8.30 -5.97 -8.56
N TRP A 137 -7.67 -5.12 -7.75
CA TRP A 137 -7.12 -3.83 -8.16
C TRP A 137 -5.80 -3.54 -7.46
N ALA A 138 -4.84 -2.90 -8.15
CA ALA A 138 -3.68 -2.32 -7.51
C ALA A 138 -3.42 -0.91 -8.03
N TYR A 139 -2.93 -0.05 -7.14
CA TYR A 139 -2.61 1.34 -7.43
C TYR A 139 -1.14 1.55 -7.10
N VAL A 140 -0.35 1.97 -8.07
CA VAL A 140 1.09 2.23 -7.88
C VAL A 140 1.35 3.70 -8.08
N ILE A 141 1.95 4.33 -7.08
CA ILE A 141 2.46 5.69 -7.15
C ILE A 141 3.97 5.60 -7.25
N ASP A 142 4.48 5.88 -8.44
CA ASP A 142 5.90 5.76 -8.75
C ASP A 142 6.50 7.16 -8.87
N TYR A 143 7.18 7.62 -7.81
CA TYR A 143 7.85 8.92 -7.81
C TYR A 143 9.10 8.94 -8.68
N ASP A 144 9.66 7.78 -9.04
CA ASP A 144 10.83 7.70 -9.92
C ASP A 144 10.42 7.90 -11.38
N LYS A 145 9.25 7.37 -11.77
CA LYS A 145 8.64 7.56 -13.09
C LYS A 145 7.71 8.77 -13.18
N ASN A 146 7.38 9.37 -12.04
CA ASN A 146 6.38 10.43 -11.91
C ASN A 146 4.97 9.98 -12.40
N THR A 147 4.54 8.78 -12.02
CA THR A 147 3.29 8.18 -12.48
C THR A 147 2.35 7.74 -11.35
N PHE A 148 1.06 7.87 -11.61
CA PHE A 148 -0.03 7.17 -10.92
C PHE A 148 -0.59 6.09 -11.84
N GLU A 149 -0.31 4.83 -11.51
CA GLU A 149 -0.61 3.66 -12.33
C GLU A 149 -1.77 2.87 -11.72
N VAL A 150 -2.68 2.39 -12.56
CA VAL A 150 -3.83 1.57 -12.17
C VAL A 150 -3.70 0.20 -12.80
N TYR A 151 -3.80 -0.83 -11.97
CA TYR A 151 -3.69 -2.23 -12.33
C TYR A 151 -4.97 -2.97 -11.99
N LYS A 152 -5.32 -3.95 -12.83
CA LYS A 152 -6.49 -4.80 -12.68
C LYS A 152 -6.08 -6.27 -12.54
N GLY A 153 -6.78 -6.97 -11.65
CA GLY A 153 -6.65 -8.41 -11.47
C GLY A 153 -7.41 -9.23 -12.52
N LEU A 154 -7.58 -10.52 -12.24
CA LEU A 154 -8.12 -11.53 -13.16
C LEU A 154 -7.38 -11.52 -14.51
N ASN A 155 -6.06 -11.34 -14.46
CA ASN A 155 -5.24 -11.24 -15.67
C ASN A 155 -5.08 -12.62 -16.32
N THR A 156 -5.65 -12.76 -17.51
CA THR A 156 -5.55 -13.96 -18.37
C THR A 156 -4.86 -13.68 -19.69
N SER A 157 -4.43 -12.43 -19.94
CA SER A 157 -3.84 -12.00 -21.21
C SER A 157 -2.32 -12.21 -21.30
N GLY A 158 -1.68 -12.56 -20.18
CA GLY A 158 -0.23 -12.81 -20.10
C GLY A 158 0.52 -11.77 -19.28
N ILE A 159 1.81 -12.02 -19.11
CA ILE A 159 2.78 -11.11 -18.48
C ILE A 159 4.13 -11.24 -19.20
N SER A 160 4.87 -10.14 -19.34
CA SER A 160 6.18 -10.10 -19.99
C SER A 160 7.25 -9.53 -19.06
N GLU A 161 8.53 -9.75 -19.37
CA GLU A 161 9.67 -9.32 -18.52
C GLU A 161 9.70 -7.81 -18.25
N GLU A 162 9.07 -7.01 -19.10
CA GLU A 162 8.93 -5.56 -18.95
C GLU A 162 7.84 -5.15 -17.95
N ASP A 163 6.92 -6.05 -17.59
CA ASP A 163 5.85 -5.78 -16.63
C ASP A 163 6.40 -5.69 -15.20
N ARG A 164 5.97 -4.66 -14.45
CA ARG A 164 6.38 -4.40 -13.05
C ARG A 164 6.32 -5.64 -12.15
N PHE A 165 5.24 -6.41 -12.28
CA PHE A 165 4.96 -7.55 -11.41
C PHE A 165 5.39 -8.89 -12.04
N PHE A 166 6.09 -8.89 -13.17
CA PHE A 166 6.64 -10.10 -13.77
C PHE A 166 7.51 -10.92 -12.82
N PRO A 167 8.40 -10.33 -12.00
CA PRO A 167 9.23 -11.11 -11.08
C PRO A 167 8.45 -11.91 -10.03
N LEU A 168 7.16 -11.59 -9.82
CA LEU A 168 6.30 -12.31 -8.89
C LEU A 168 5.57 -13.50 -9.54
N TYR A 169 5.68 -13.68 -10.86
CA TYR A 169 5.02 -14.79 -11.55
C TYR A 169 5.79 -16.09 -11.34
N ASP A 170 5.12 -17.08 -10.76
CA ASP A 170 5.69 -18.40 -10.44
C ASP A 170 5.41 -19.48 -11.51
N GLY A 171 4.55 -19.20 -12.49
CA GLY A 171 4.16 -20.16 -13.51
C GLY A 171 3.13 -21.20 -13.06
N GLU A 172 2.68 -21.16 -11.80
CA GLU A 172 1.82 -22.19 -11.21
C GLU A 172 0.33 -21.81 -11.19
N ASN A 173 0.01 -20.53 -11.42
CA ASN A 173 -1.35 -20.00 -11.33
C ASN A 173 -2.05 -19.87 -12.70
N ASP A 174 -3.37 -20.13 -12.72
CA ASP A 174 -4.24 -19.91 -13.89
C ASP A 174 -4.33 -18.41 -14.29
N TYR A 175 -3.99 -17.52 -13.35
CA TYR A 175 -3.95 -16.09 -13.53
C TYR A 175 -2.52 -15.57 -13.40
N TYR A 176 -2.16 -14.65 -14.28
CA TYR A 176 -0.93 -13.88 -14.17
C TYR A 176 -1.07 -12.78 -13.10
N PRO A 177 0.02 -12.17 -12.62
CA PRO A 177 -0.04 -10.99 -11.77
C PRO A 177 -0.88 -9.86 -12.38
N VAL A 178 -1.35 -8.93 -11.52
CA VAL A 178 -2.18 -7.79 -11.94
C VAL A 178 -1.56 -7.04 -13.13
N LYS A 179 -2.39 -6.64 -14.09
CA LYS A 179 -1.95 -5.98 -15.34
C LYS A 179 -2.29 -4.50 -15.30
N ILE A 180 -1.36 -3.67 -15.75
CA ILE A 180 -1.61 -2.23 -15.87
C ILE A 180 -2.72 -1.99 -16.90
N ILE A 181 -3.66 -1.10 -16.59
CA ILE A 181 -4.73 -0.68 -17.50
C ILE A 181 -4.67 0.82 -17.82
N ALA A 182 -4.12 1.63 -16.92
CA ALA A 182 -3.98 3.07 -17.09
C ALA A 182 -2.75 3.59 -16.34
N SER A 183 -2.18 4.69 -16.83
CA SER A 183 -1.04 5.39 -16.20
C SER A 183 -1.16 6.88 -16.46
N PHE A 184 -1.09 7.67 -15.40
CA PHE A 184 -1.24 9.12 -15.44
C PHE A 184 0.02 9.81 -14.90
N PRO A 185 0.50 10.91 -15.50
CA PRO A 185 1.57 11.71 -14.90
C PRO A 185 1.11 12.32 -13.57
N LEU A 186 1.93 12.24 -12.51
CA LEU A 186 1.58 12.79 -11.19
C LEU A 186 1.49 14.32 -11.18
N ASP A 187 2.16 15.00 -12.12
CA ASP A 187 2.14 16.44 -12.32
C ASP A 187 1.03 16.91 -13.28
N ASN A 188 0.28 15.98 -13.89
CA ASN A 188 -0.83 16.26 -14.80
C ASN A 188 -1.91 15.17 -14.70
N LEU A 189 -2.50 15.06 -13.51
CA LEU A 189 -3.55 14.08 -13.24
C LEU A 189 -4.87 14.46 -13.96
N PRO A 190 -5.63 13.45 -14.45
CA PRO A 190 -6.93 13.67 -15.06
C PRO A 190 -7.98 14.14 -14.06
N ASP A 191 -9.11 14.66 -14.56
CA ASP A 191 -10.28 14.88 -13.72
C ASP A 191 -10.98 13.56 -13.33
N GLU A 192 -11.94 13.62 -12.41
CA GLU A 192 -12.62 12.41 -11.91
C GLU A 192 -13.34 11.62 -13.02
N ASN A 193 -13.90 12.29 -14.04
CA ASN A 193 -14.62 11.61 -15.11
C ASN A 193 -13.66 10.96 -16.11
N GLU A 194 -12.61 11.69 -16.50
CA GLU A 194 -11.55 11.19 -17.38
C GLU A 194 -10.84 9.99 -16.73
N PHE A 195 -10.47 10.10 -15.46
CA PHE A 195 -9.91 9.00 -14.68
C PHE A 195 -10.78 7.74 -14.73
N LEU A 196 -12.08 7.88 -14.50
CA LEU A 196 -13.01 6.75 -14.50
C LEU A 196 -13.27 6.18 -15.89
N LEU A 197 -13.18 7.00 -16.94
CA LEU A 197 -13.30 6.52 -18.30
C LEU A 197 -12.09 5.68 -18.70
N ASP A 198 -10.89 6.15 -18.37
CA ASP A 198 -9.63 5.46 -18.69
C ASP A 198 -9.42 4.20 -17.86
N CYS A 199 -10.01 4.14 -16.66
CA CYS A 199 -9.99 2.95 -15.81
C CYS A 199 -11.13 1.96 -16.08
N GLN A 200 -12.02 2.23 -17.05
CA GLN A 200 -13.02 1.26 -17.48
C GLN A 200 -12.35 0.15 -18.31
N SER A 201 -12.68 -1.09 -17.98
CA SER A 201 -12.13 -2.30 -18.58
C SER A 201 -13.22 -3.30 -18.88
#